data_AF-A0A9Q3FI12-F1
#
_entry.id   AF-A0A9Q3FI12-F1
#
_cell.length_a   1.000
_cell.length_b   1.000
_cell.length_c   1.000
_cell.angle_alpha   90.00
_cell.angle_beta   90.00
_cell.angle_gamma   90.00
#
_symmetry.space_group_name_H-M   'P 1'
#
loop_
_entity.id
_entity.type
_entity.pdbx_description
1 polymer ?
#
loop_
_entity_poly.entity_id
_entity_poly.type
_entity_poly.pdbx_seq_one_letter_code
_entity_poly.pdbx_strand_id
1 'polypeptide(L)'
;MPKQISVVSSVKDTYKDEFVSNQLSEAQINPSLSPKMRNELINVLYTYNNAFASDNEPLGAIRGHESDITLNIDRPYPPVLRIPAYPASPRAREALEKHIQELIQLCVLRKVGHNEEVEVTTPVIIASHNDK
;
A
#
# COMPACT_ATOMS: atom_id res chain seq x y z
N MET A 1 -51.16 20.14 20.40
CA MET A 1 -50.37 20.71 19.28
C MET A 1 -49.18 19.79 19.03
N PRO A 2 -49.23 18.86 18.06
CA PRO A 2 -48.09 18.02 17.75
C PRO A 2 -47.04 18.84 16.97
N LYS A 3 -45.81 18.86 17.47
CA LYS A 3 -44.66 19.45 16.78
C LYS A 3 -44.35 18.61 15.53
N GLN A 4 -44.38 19.24 14.36
CA GLN A 4 -43.88 18.65 13.13
C GLN A 4 -42.37 18.40 13.27
N ILE A 5 -41.96 17.15 13.07
CA ILE A 5 -40.56 16.78 12.94
C ILE A 5 -40.13 17.20 11.53
N SER A 6 -39.32 18.24 11.46
CA SER A 6 -38.73 18.76 10.23
C SER A 6 -37.87 17.67 9.60
N VAL A 7 -38.17 17.37 8.33
CA VAL A 7 -37.37 16.55 7.42
C VAL A 7 -35.92 17.07 7.46
N VAL A 8 -35.00 16.24 7.95
CA VAL A 8 -33.56 16.49 7.82
C VAL A 8 -33.24 16.38 6.33
N SER A 9 -33.19 17.54 5.67
CA SER A 9 -32.72 17.69 4.31
C SER A 9 -31.36 17.02 4.21
N SER A 10 -31.28 16.01 3.33
CA SER A 10 -30.09 15.27 2.94
C SER A 10 -28.95 16.25 2.63
N VAL A 11 -28.03 16.41 3.59
CA VAL A 11 -26.74 17.05 3.33
C VAL A 11 -26.09 16.18 2.27
N LYS A 12 -25.89 16.74 1.06
CA LYS A 12 -25.10 16.06 0.04
C LYS A 12 -23.69 15.96 0.62
N ASP A 13 -23.26 14.74 0.93
CA ASP A 13 -21.88 14.48 1.33
C ASP A 13 -20.99 14.67 0.11
N THR A 14 -20.53 15.91 -0.09
CA THR A 14 -19.62 16.30 -1.18
C THR A 14 -18.39 15.38 -1.21
N TYR A 15 -17.91 14.95 -0.05
CA TYR A 15 -16.80 14.02 0.11
C TYR A 15 -17.09 12.61 -0.41
N LYS A 16 -18.33 12.14 -0.30
CA LYS A 16 -18.73 10.84 -0.81
C LYS A 16 -18.82 10.85 -2.33
N ASP A 17 -19.30 11.95 -2.91
CA ASP A 17 -19.33 12.13 -4.36
C ASP A 17 -17.90 12.22 -4.93
N GLU A 18 -16.99 12.91 -4.24
CA GLU A 18 -15.55 12.91 -4.58
C GLU A 18 -14.92 11.51 -4.48
N PHE A 19 -15.23 10.75 -3.42
CA PHE A 19 -14.77 9.36 -3.27
C PHE A 19 -15.23 8.48 -4.44
N VAL A 20 -16.50 8.59 -4.85
CA VAL A 20 -17.03 7.84 -5.99
C VAL A 20 -16.33 8.24 -7.30
N SER A 21 -16.11 9.54 -7.51
CA SER A 21 -15.47 10.05 -8.73
C SER A 21 -13.98 9.73 -8.82
N ASN A 22 -13.26 9.73 -7.69
CA ASN A 22 -11.81 9.62 -7.68
C ASN A 22 -11.34 8.18 -7.44
N GLN A 23 -11.99 7.45 -6.53
CA GLN A 23 -11.55 6.10 -6.13
C GLN A 23 -12.38 4.98 -6.76
N LEU A 24 -13.65 5.23 -7.11
CA LEU A 24 -14.53 4.21 -7.70
C LEU A 24 -14.81 4.41 -9.19
N SER A 25 -14.17 5.39 -9.84
CA SER A 25 -14.35 5.64 -11.29
C SER A 25 -13.91 4.46 -12.15
N GLU A 26 -12.83 3.79 -11.74
CA GLU A 26 -12.31 2.58 -12.42
C GLU A 26 -12.87 1.28 -11.83
N ALA A 27 -13.69 1.36 -10.77
CA ALA A 27 -14.21 0.19 -10.09
C ALA A 27 -15.28 -0.53 -10.94
N GLN A 28 -15.05 -1.82 -11.19
CA GLN A 28 -16.00 -2.68 -11.88
C GLN A 28 -17.04 -3.23 -10.90
N ILE A 29 -18.09 -2.45 -10.66
CA ILE A 29 -19.24 -2.90 -9.86
C ILE A 29 -20.19 -3.70 -10.75
N ASN A 30 -20.64 -4.86 -10.26
CA ASN A 30 -21.56 -5.74 -10.99
C ASN A 30 -22.80 -4.96 -11.51
N PRO A 31 -23.05 -4.95 -12.85
CA PRO A 31 -24.14 -4.19 -13.44
C PRO A 31 -25.53 -4.73 -13.08
N SER A 32 -25.64 -5.98 -12.63
CA SER A 32 -26.91 -6.58 -12.22
C SER A 32 -27.40 -6.12 -10.83
N LEU A 33 -26.62 -5.32 -10.10
CA LEU A 33 -27.01 -4.78 -8.80
C LEU A 33 -28.13 -3.75 -8.94
N SER A 34 -29.15 -3.87 -8.08
CA SER A 34 -30.19 -2.85 -7.99
C SER A 34 -29.58 -1.51 -7.53
N PRO A 35 -30.18 -0.36 -7.90
CA PRO A 35 -29.69 0.96 -7.48
C PRO A 35 -29.56 1.09 -5.96
N LYS A 36 -30.46 0.45 -5.20
CA LYS A 36 -30.44 0.43 -3.74
C LYS A 36 -29.20 -0.31 -3.22
N MET A 37 -28.95 -1.52 -3.71
CA MET A 37 -27.79 -2.33 -3.31
C MET A 37 -26.48 -1.67 -3.69
N ARG A 38 -26.42 -1.02 -4.86
CA ARG A 38 -25.25 -0.25 -5.27
C ARG A 38 -24.94 0.89 -4.31
N ASN A 39 -25.97 1.63 -3.88
CA ASN A 39 -25.80 2.70 -2.89
C ASN A 39 -25.38 2.17 -1.52
N GLU A 40 -25.93 1.04 -1.08
CA GLU A 40 -25.51 0.36 0.15
C GLU A 40 -24.04 -0.08 0.08
N LEU A 41 -23.60 -0.64 -1.04
CA LEU A 41 -22.19 -1.01 -1.26
C LEU A 41 -21.28 0.22 -1.18
N ILE A 42 -21.61 1.29 -1.89
CA ILE A 42 -20.83 2.55 -1.85
C ILE A 42 -20.78 3.11 -0.43
N ASN A 43 -21.88 3.04 0.33
CA ASN A 43 -21.90 3.46 1.73
C ASN A 43 -20.92 2.65 2.58
N VAL A 44 -20.89 1.32 2.44
CA VAL A 44 -19.96 0.47 3.18
C VAL A 44 -18.52 0.79 2.81
N LEU A 45 -18.21 0.90 1.51
CA LEU A 45 -16.86 1.22 1.03
C LEU A 45 -16.39 2.58 1.52
N TYR A 46 -17.28 3.58 1.54
CA TYR A 46 -16.96 4.92 2.06
C TYR A 46 -16.77 4.91 3.59
N THR A 47 -17.65 4.21 4.32
CA THR A 47 -17.62 4.16 5.79
C THR A 47 -16.35 3.48 6.30
N TYR A 48 -15.88 2.45 5.60
CA TYR A 48 -14.71 1.67 5.97
C TYR A 48 -13.53 1.88 5.00
N ASN A 49 -13.42 3.05 4.37
CA ASN A 49 -12.40 3.32 3.36
C ASN A 49 -10.96 3.02 3.85
N ASN A 50 -10.64 3.36 5.10
CA ASN A 50 -9.34 3.14 5.74
C ASN A 50 -9.04 1.66 6.04
N ALA A 51 -10.03 0.76 5.90
CA ALA A 51 -9.82 -0.68 6.05
C ALA A 51 -9.36 -1.34 4.74
N PHE A 52 -9.44 -0.63 3.62
CA PHE A 52 -9.02 -1.10 2.31
C PHE A 52 -7.64 -0.52 1.97
N ALA A 53 -6.85 -1.28 1.21
CA ALA A 53 -5.59 -0.77 0.69
C ALA A 53 -5.87 0.35 -0.33
N SER A 54 -5.11 1.43 -0.26
CA SER A 54 -5.13 2.52 -1.23
C SER A 54 -3.70 2.88 -1.64
N ASP A 55 -3.55 3.48 -2.82
CA ASP A 55 -2.23 3.88 -3.35
C ASP A 55 -1.62 5.06 -2.56
N ASN A 56 -2.42 5.75 -1.76
CA ASN A 56 -2.03 6.96 -1.04
C ASN A 56 -1.59 6.68 0.40
N GLU A 57 -1.87 5.50 0.93
CA GLU A 57 -1.57 5.13 2.32
C GLU A 57 -0.39 4.15 2.37
N PRO A 58 0.57 4.36 3.29
CA PRO A 58 1.74 3.49 3.38
C PRO A 58 1.32 2.08 3.79
N LEU A 59 1.86 1.08 3.10
CA LEU A 59 1.57 -0.31 3.38
C LEU A 59 2.42 -0.79 4.56
N GLY A 60 1.78 -1.30 5.62
CA GLY A 60 2.50 -2.03 6.68
C GLY A 60 3.31 -1.19 7.67
N ALA A 61 3.14 0.13 7.70
CA ALA A 61 3.76 1.01 8.70
C ALA A 61 3.02 0.96 10.07
N ILE A 62 2.68 -0.24 10.54
CA ILE A 62 2.01 -0.43 11.84
C ILE A 62 3.08 -0.26 12.93
N ARG A 63 3.06 0.91 13.58
CA ARG A 63 3.96 1.23 14.70
C ARG A 63 3.73 0.25 15.86
N GLY A 64 4.80 -0.25 16.45
CA GLY A 64 4.76 -1.17 17.60
C GLY A 64 4.73 -2.66 17.25
N HIS A 65 4.82 -3.00 15.95
CA HIS A 65 4.95 -4.37 15.46
C HIS A 65 6.28 -4.58 14.71
N GLU A 66 7.29 -3.76 15.00
CA GLU A 66 8.63 -3.93 14.46
C GLU A 66 9.20 -5.28 14.89
N SER A 67 9.85 -5.98 13.97
CA SER A 67 10.45 -7.29 14.23
C SER A 67 11.96 -7.13 14.41
N ASP A 68 12.45 -7.39 15.61
CA ASP A 68 13.88 -7.44 15.89
C ASP A 68 14.44 -8.81 15.46
N ILE A 69 15.25 -8.79 14.41
CA ILE A 69 15.94 -9.99 13.91
C ILE A 69 17.37 -9.97 14.41
N THR A 70 17.64 -10.69 15.50
CA THR A 70 18.99 -10.82 16.06
C THR A 70 19.82 -11.82 15.24
N LEU A 71 21.03 -11.41 14.84
CA LEU A 71 21.98 -12.30 14.20
C LEU A 71 22.68 -13.19 15.24
N ASN A 72 22.96 -14.44 14.89
CA ASN A 72 23.73 -15.36 15.73
C ASN A 72 25.25 -15.10 15.70
N ILE A 73 25.68 -13.98 15.13
CA ILE A 73 27.09 -13.63 14.91
C ILE A 73 27.31 -12.16 15.26
N ASP A 74 28.47 -11.87 15.85
CA ASP A 74 28.89 -10.51 16.19
C ASP A 74 29.75 -9.88 15.08
N ARG A 75 29.92 -8.55 15.14
CA ARG A 75 30.84 -7.83 14.25
C ARG A 75 32.30 -8.25 14.54
N PRO A 76 33.18 -8.28 13.51
CA PRO A 76 32.95 -7.90 12.12
C PRO A 76 32.19 -8.98 11.34
N TYR A 77 31.19 -8.56 10.57
CA TYR A 77 30.38 -9.48 9.77
C TYR A 77 31.20 -10.15 8.66
N PRO A 78 30.89 -11.42 8.30
CA PRO A 78 31.60 -12.13 7.25
C PRO A 78 31.51 -11.41 5.89
N PRO A 79 32.59 -11.41 5.08
CA PRO A 79 32.57 -10.80 3.74
C PRO A 79 31.47 -11.36 2.83
N VAL A 80 31.01 -12.60 3.05
CA VAL A 80 29.94 -13.24 2.28
C VAL A 80 28.60 -12.50 2.38
N LEU A 81 28.39 -11.65 3.40
CA LEU A 81 27.19 -10.81 3.48
C LEU A 81 27.27 -9.59 2.55
N ARG A 82 28.44 -9.31 1.96
CA ARG A 82 28.67 -8.22 0.99
C ARG A 82 28.69 -8.76 -0.44
N ILE A 83 27.55 -9.28 -0.90
CA ILE A 83 27.41 -9.78 -2.27
C ILE A 83 27.00 -8.63 -3.17
N PRO A 84 27.70 -8.38 -4.30
CA PRO A 84 27.23 -7.41 -5.28
C PRO A 84 25.91 -7.87 -5.91
N ALA A 85 25.05 -6.93 -6.28
CA ALA A 85 23.83 -7.26 -7.01
C ALA A 85 24.19 -7.96 -8.33
N TYR A 86 23.43 -8.99 -8.68
CA TYR A 86 23.58 -9.68 -9.96
C TYR A 86 23.24 -8.72 -11.12
N PRO A 87 23.97 -8.75 -12.24
CA PRO A 87 23.68 -7.88 -13.37
C PRO A 87 22.28 -8.17 -13.95
N ALA A 88 21.45 -7.14 -14.04
CA ALA A 88 20.15 -7.19 -14.70
C ALA A 88 20.27 -6.67 -16.15
N SER A 89 19.45 -7.22 -17.06
CA SER A 89 19.35 -6.70 -18.42
C SER A 89 18.73 -5.29 -18.42
N PRO A 90 18.97 -4.45 -19.46
CA PRO A 90 18.40 -3.11 -19.52
C PRO A 90 16.87 -3.10 -19.36
N ARG A 91 16.19 -4.01 -20.08
CA ARG A 91 14.74 -4.20 -20.00
C ARG A 91 14.27 -4.63 -18.61
N ALA A 92 14.99 -5.55 -17.97
CA ALA A 92 14.64 -5.98 -16.61
C ALA A 92 14.81 -4.84 -15.61
N ARG A 93 15.87 -4.03 -15.78
CA ARG A 93 16.14 -2.88 -14.91
C ARG A 93 15.04 -1.82 -15.00
N GLU A 94 14.56 -1.50 -16.20
CA GLU A 94 13.44 -0.55 -16.40
C GLU A 94 12.15 -1.03 -15.74
N ALA A 95 11.81 -2.32 -15.88
CA ALA A 95 10.63 -2.90 -15.25
C ALA A 95 10.75 -2.90 -13.71
N LEU A 96 11.92 -3.27 -13.19
CA LEU A 96 12.19 -3.25 -11.74
C LEU A 96 12.16 -1.84 -11.17
N GLU A 97 12.67 -0.85 -11.90
CA GLU A 97 12.70 0.54 -11.45
C GLU A 97 11.29 1.05 -11.14
N LYS A 98 10.31 0.75 -11.99
CA LYS A 98 8.90 1.12 -11.75
C LYS A 98 8.41 0.59 -10.39
N HIS A 99 8.60 -0.69 -10.14
CA HIS A 99 8.13 -1.32 -8.90
C HIS A 99 8.92 -0.88 -7.67
N ILE A 100 10.22 -0.62 -7.80
CA ILE A 100 11.02 -0.08 -6.70
C ILE A 100 10.50 1.32 -6.33
N GLN A 101 10.15 2.17 -7.29
CA GLN A 101 9.59 3.48 -7.01
C GLN A 101 8.22 3.39 -6.31
N GLU A 102 7.34 2.48 -6.76
CA GLU A 102 6.06 2.21 -6.09
C GLU A 102 6.27 1.79 -4.63
N LEU A 103 7.20 0.87 -4.37
CA LEU A 103 7.50 0.41 -3.00
C LEU A 103 8.13 1.49 -2.12
N ILE A 104 8.88 2.43 -2.70
CA ILE A 104 9.39 3.61 -1.98
C ILE A 104 8.24 4.54 -1.59
N GLN A 105 7.31 4.81 -2.52
CA GLN A 105 6.14 5.65 -2.27
C GLN A 105 5.25 5.08 -1.16
N LEU A 106 5.06 3.76 -1.17
CA LEU A 106 4.31 3.03 -0.13
C LEU A 106 5.08 2.88 1.19
N CYS A 107 6.28 3.45 1.32
CA CYS A 107 7.15 3.38 2.49
C CYS A 107 7.53 1.94 2.90
N VAL A 108 7.50 1.01 1.95
CA VAL A 108 7.98 -0.37 2.12
C VAL A 108 9.49 -0.42 1.96
N LEU A 109 10.04 0.33 1.01
CA LEU A 109 11.48 0.50 0.80
C LEU A 109 11.90 1.92 1.17
N ARG A 110 13.11 2.06 1.73
CA ARG A 110 13.76 3.36 1.92
C ARG A 110 15.15 3.35 1.33
N LYS A 111 15.57 4.51 0.82
CA LYS A 111 16.95 4.72 0.39
C LYS A 111 17.83 4.89 1.62
N VAL A 112 18.90 4.11 1.68
CA VAL A 112 19.95 4.20 2.70
C VAL A 112 21.16 4.89 2.08
N GLY A 113 21.74 5.87 2.79
CA GLY A 113 22.94 6.56 2.35
C GLY A 113 24.21 5.72 2.51
N HIS A 114 25.24 5.97 1.69
CA HIS A 114 26.52 5.24 1.76
C HIS A 114 27.21 5.31 3.14
N ASN A 115 26.95 6.37 3.90
CA ASN A 115 27.55 6.62 5.23
C ASN A 115 26.55 6.39 6.37
N GLU A 116 25.34 5.92 6.09
CA GLU A 116 24.35 5.65 7.12
C GLU A 116 24.67 4.31 7.77
N GLU A 117 24.94 4.30 9.06
CA GLU A 117 25.12 3.06 9.82
C GLU A 117 23.76 2.39 10.00
N VAL A 118 23.51 1.35 9.21
CA VAL A 118 22.36 0.45 9.39
C VAL A 118 22.86 -0.86 9.95
N GLU A 119 22.23 -1.38 11.01
CA GLU A 119 22.72 -2.55 11.74
C GLU A 119 22.81 -3.83 10.88
N VAL A 120 21.99 -3.94 9.83
CA VAL A 120 21.98 -5.04 8.85
C VAL A 120 21.69 -4.49 7.45
N THR A 121 22.61 -4.72 6.50
CA THR A 121 22.51 -4.26 5.10
C THR A 121 22.07 -5.38 4.15
N THR A 122 21.04 -6.17 4.50
CA THR A 122 20.54 -7.17 3.55
C THR A 122 19.29 -6.63 2.87
N PRO A 123 19.39 -6.05 1.65
CA PRO A 123 18.23 -5.91 0.80
C PRO A 123 17.78 -7.31 0.40
N VAL A 124 16.77 -7.86 1.09
CA VAL A 124 16.12 -9.10 0.69
C VAL A 124 15.11 -8.75 -0.40
N ILE A 125 15.54 -8.70 -1.66
CA ILE A 125 14.63 -8.80 -2.81
C ILE A 125 14.61 -10.27 -3.22
N ILE A 126 13.59 -11.01 -2.78
CA ILE A 126 13.32 -12.36 -3.28
C ILE A 126 12.51 -12.21 -4.57
N ALA A 127 13.17 -12.28 -5.72
CA ALA A 127 12.49 -12.49 -6.99
C ALA A 127 12.27 -13.99 -7.17
N SER A 128 11.02 -14.44 -7.12
CA SER A 128 10.63 -15.81 -7.43
C SER A 128 10.95 -16.13 -8.89
N HIS A 129 11.88 -17.05 -9.14
CA HIS A 129 11.97 -17.73 -10.43
C HIS A 129 11.18 -19.05 -10.32
N ASN A 130 9.98 -19.09 -10.90
CA ASN A 130 9.30 -20.36 -11.11
C ASN A 130 9.86 -20.95 -12.42
N ASP A 131 10.75 -21.94 -12.31
CA ASP A 131 11.00 -22.86 -13.41
C ASP A 131 9.82 -23.84 -13.50
N LYS A 132 8.77 -23.42 -14.20
CA LYS A 132 7.78 -24.30 -14.82
C LYS A 132 7.45 -23.79 -16.21
#